data_AF-Q2L5K1-F1
#
_entry.id   AF-Q2L5K1-F1
#
_cell.length_a   1.000
_cell.length_b   1.000
_cell.length_c   1.000
_cell.angle_alpha   90.00
_cell.angle_beta   90.00
_cell.angle_gamma   90.00
#
_symmetry.space_group_name_H-M   'P 1'
#
loop_
_entity.id
_entity.type
_entity.pdbx_description
1 polymer ?
#
loop_
_entity_poly.entity_id
_entity_poly.type
_entity_poly.pdbx_seq_one_letter_code
_entity_poly.pdbx_strand_id
1 'polypeptide(L)'
;MLYLNVPFEEKDEVKALYAKWDNNAKKWYATNPKYYYKFSKWIKGNLVFSNSVIIAEGKVKCWKCQNEISVYGFAVDSKNISDITYNKPVDISYLTGFDLQIWPISNENIPKKIQNLLKDNFKCKIKYSKTMNKNYLGNTCPFCNSLQGEYFLHMEPDSPFGELGDSNLLLHKIKLKEDIVSYLSIDVYIDPPVSFFKRSSFVETEYVI
;
A
#
# COMPACT_ATOMS: atom_id res chain seq x y z
N MET A 1 8.36 3.20 -13.47
CA MET A 1 8.21 4.47 -14.20
C MET A 1 6.81 5.00 -13.97
N LEU A 2 6.64 6.32 -13.85
CA LEU A 2 5.39 6.95 -13.47
C LEU A 2 4.81 7.77 -14.64
N TYR A 3 3.59 7.45 -15.08
CA TYR A 3 2.86 8.28 -16.04
C TYR A 3 2.26 9.53 -15.39
N LEU A 4 2.34 10.66 -16.11
CA LEU A 4 1.92 11.98 -15.65
C LEU A 4 0.67 12.46 -16.41
N ASN A 5 -0.19 13.21 -15.73
CA ASN A 5 -1.38 13.82 -16.33
C ASN A 5 -1.06 15.26 -16.76
N VAL A 6 -0.36 15.41 -17.88
CA VAL A 6 0.14 16.71 -18.37
C VAL A 6 -0.80 17.28 -19.44
N PRO A 7 -1.39 18.47 -19.23
CA PRO A 7 -2.05 19.24 -20.29
C PRO A 7 -1.10 19.55 -21.44
N PHE A 8 -1.62 19.75 -22.65
CA PHE A 8 -0.78 19.97 -23.82
C PHE A 8 0.05 21.26 -23.71
N GLU A 9 -0.52 22.28 -23.07
CA GLU A 9 0.06 23.61 -22.85
C GLU A 9 1.30 23.54 -21.93
N GLU A 10 1.38 22.53 -21.07
CA GLU A 10 2.42 22.37 -20.05
C GLU A 10 3.52 21.38 -20.48
N LYS A 11 3.50 20.93 -21.74
CA LYS A 11 4.46 19.94 -22.27
C LYS A 11 5.92 20.39 -22.16
N ASP A 12 6.18 21.69 -22.31
CA ASP A 12 7.53 22.23 -22.27
C ASP A 12 8.05 22.32 -20.83
N GLU A 13 7.16 22.54 -19.84
CA GLU A 13 7.49 22.49 -18.41
C GLU A 13 7.97 21.09 -18.01
N VAL A 14 7.21 20.04 -18.33
CA VAL A 14 7.59 18.66 -17.97
C VAL A 14 8.83 18.18 -18.72
N LYS A 15 9.00 18.63 -19.97
CA LYS A 15 10.20 18.34 -20.77
C LYS A 15 11.44 18.98 -20.17
N ALA A 16 11.34 20.22 -19.68
CA ALA A 16 12.42 20.89 -18.96
C ALA A 16 12.82 20.18 -17.66
N LEU A 17 11.89 19.44 -17.05
CA LEU A 17 12.13 18.55 -15.91
C LEU A 17 12.64 17.15 -16.32
N TYR A 18 12.99 16.95 -17.59
CA TYR A 18 13.47 15.68 -18.16
C TYR A 18 12.45 14.54 -18.10
N ALA A 19 11.15 14.85 -18.03
CA ALA A 19 10.14 13.85 -18.33
C ALA A 19 10.29 13.38 -19.78
N LYS A 20 9.92 12.13 -20.03
CA LYS A 20 10.00 11.50 -21.35
C LYS A 20 8.60 11.33 -21.91
N TRP A 21 8.49 11.36 -23.23
CA TRP A 21 7.24 11.09 -23.93
C TRP A 21 7.20 9.64 -24.41
N ASP A 22 6.11 8.93 -24.09
CA ASP A 22 5.82 7.61 -24.64
C ASP A 22 4.85 7.76 -25.82
N ASN A 23 5.31 7.41 -27.03
CA ASN A 23 4.50 7.49 -28.26
C ASN A 23 3.34 6.49 -28.30
N ASN A 24 3.49 5.33 -27.66
CA ASN A 24 2.48 4.28 -27.66
C ASN A 24 1.36 4.63 -26.67
N ALA A 25 1.73 5.01 -25.44
CA ALA A 25 0.78 5.42 -24.42
C ALA A 25 0.24 6.84 -24.65
N LYS A 26 0.92 7.63 -25.50
CA LYS A 26 0.67 9.07 -25.73
C LYS A 26 0.65 9.84 -24.41
N LYS A 27 1.65 9.59 -23.56
CA LYS A 27 1.76 10.20 -22.23
C LYS A 27 3.19 10.57 -21.89
N TRP A 28 3.31 11.61 -21.07
CA TRP A 28 4.56 11.93 -20.39
C TRP A 28 4.79 10.99 -19.21
N TYR A 29 6.04 10.64 -18.95
CA TYR A 29 6.42 9.82 -17.80
C TYR A 29 7.74 10.26 -17.18
N ALA A 30 7.84 10.04 -15.86
CA ALA A 30 9.05 10.19 -15.08
C ALA A 30 9.67 8.82 -14.77
N THR A 31 10.99 8.77 -14.55
CA THR A 31 11.73 7.51 -14.41
C THR A 31 12.44 7.34 -13.06
N ASN A 32 12.62 8.42 -12.31
CA ASN A 32 13.36 8.39 -11.05
C ASN A 32 12.44 8.78 -9.88
N PRO A 33 12.04 7.81 -9.03
CA PRO A 33 11.15 8.05 -7.89
C PRO A 33 11.62 9.15 -6.94
N LYS A 34 12.94 9.30 -6.76
CA LYS A 34 13.54 10.35 -5.92
C LYS A 34 13.09 11.77 -6.29
N TYR A 35 12.69 11.99 -7.54
CA TYR A 35 12.29 13.31 -8.05
C TYR A 35 10.80 13.44 -8.36
N TYR A 36 9.96 12.46 -7.98
CA TYR A 36 8.52 12.53 -8.23
C TYR A 36 7.83 13.73 -7.59
N TYR A 37 8.35 14.24 -6.47
CA TYR A 37 7.86 15.47 -5.85
C TYR A 37 7.92 16.70 -6.80
N LYS A 38 8.87 16.75 -7.75
CA LYS A 38 8.96 17.83 -8.75
C LYS A 38 7.82 17.79 -9.78
N PHE A 39 7.15 16.65 -9.88
CA PHE A 39 6.03 16.42 -10.79
C PHE A 39 4.67 16.45 -10.08
N SER A 40 4.62 16.87 -8.82
CA SER A 40 3.40 16.86 -7.98
C SER A 40 2.21 17.55 -8.66
N LYS A 41 2.45 18.63 -9.41
CA LYS A 41 1.44 19.34 -10.25
C LYS A 41 0.66 18.41 -11.20
N TRP A 42 1.31 17.36 -11.73
CA TRP A 42 0.73 16.43 -12.73
C TRP A 42 0.35 15.06 -12.14
N ILE A 43 0.50 14.90 -10.83
CA ILE A 43 0.19 13.66 -10.11
C ILE A 43 -1.08 13.87 -9.29
N LYS A 44 -2.07 13.00 -9.48
CA LYS A 44 -3.34 13.05 -8.75
C LYS A 44 -3.30 12.08 -7.58
N GLY A 45 -2.63 12.47 -6.49
CA GLY A 45 -2.47 11.67 -5.28
C GLY A 45 -1.47 12.28 -4.30
N ASN A 46 -1.20 11.57 -3.21
CA ASN A 46 -0.28 11.99 -2.16
C ASN A 46 1.02 11.17 -2.18
N LEU A 47 0.90 9.88 -2.50
CA LEU A 47 2.00 8.93 -2.50
C LEU A 47 2.16 8.31 -3.89
N VAL A 48 3.40 7.99 -4.24
CA VAL A 48 3.73 7.16 -5.39
C VAL A 48 4.48 5.92 -4.93
N PHE A 49 4.00 4.75 -5.33
CA PHE A 49 4.62 3.46 -5.07
C PHE A 49 5.41 3.01 -6.29
N SER A 50 6.68 2.69 -6.07
CA SER A 50 7.63 2.27 -7.12
C SER A 50 8.11 0.84 -6.90
N ASN A 51 8.60 0.20 -7.96
CA ASN A 51 9.17 -1.16 -7.98
C ASN A 51 8.21 -2.30 -7.61
N SER A 52 7.72 -2.33 -6.37
CA SER A 52 6.86 -3.40 -5.85
C SER A 52 6.01 -2.93 -4.68
N VAL A 53 4.82 -3.51 -4.59
CA VAL A 53 3.93 -3.45 -3.42
C VAL A 53 3.81 -4.83 -2.79
N ILE A 54 3.21 -4.92 -1.62
CA ILE A 54 3.16 -6.13 -0.81
C ILE A 54 1.72 -6.34 -0.30
N ILE A 55 1.26 -7.59 -0.29
CA ILE A 55 0.16 -8.01 0.60
C ILE A 55 0.81 -8.65 1.82
N ALA A 56 0.65 -8.04 2.99
CA ALA A 56 1.15 -8.58 4.24
C ALA A 56 0.13 -9.57 4.80
N GLU A 57 0.50 -10.83 4.93
CA GLU A 57 -0.33 -11.86 5.56
C GLU A 57 0.10 -12.10 7.01
N GLY A 58 -0.85 -11.98 7.94
CA GLY A 58 -0.72 -12.40 9.33
C GLY A 58 -1.66 -13.55 9.66
N LYS A 59 -1.50 -14.14 10.85
CA LYS A 59 -2.37 -15.20 11.38
C LYS A 59 -3.07 -14.72 12.64
N VAL A 60 -4.37 -15.03 12.75
CA VAL A 60 -5.17 -14.73 13.94
C VAL A 60 -6.16 -15.86 14.23
N LYS A 61 -6.65 -15.94 15.47
CA LYS A 61 -7.83 -16.74 15.79
C LYS A 61 -9.09 -15.95 15.46
N CYS A 62 -9.98 -16.54 14.66
CA CYS A 62 -11.24 -15.91 14.33
C CYS A 62 -12.10 -15.68 15.60
N TRP A 63 -12.50 -14.44 15.86
CA TRP A 63 -13.29 -14.08 17.05
C TRP A 63 -14.60 -14.89 17.21
N LYS A 64 -15.19 -15.34 16.09
CA LYS A 64 -16.44 -16.11 16.08
C LYS A 64 -16.27 -17.62 16.24
N CYS A 65 -15.49 -18.27 15.37
CA CYS A 65 -15.37 -19.74 15.35
C CYS A 65 -14.02 -20.27 15.87
N GLN A 66 -13.13 -19.40 16.33
CA GLN A 66 -11.83 -19.72 16.97
C GLN A 66 -10.81 -20.46 16.09
N ASN A 67 -11.15 -20.82 14.85
CA ASN A 67 -10.18 -21.34 13.89
C ASN A 67 -9.08 -20.31 13.59
N GLU A 68 -7.86 -20.78 13.43
CA GLU A 68 -6.74 -19.97 12.95
C GLU A 68 -6.93 -19.66 11.46
N ILE A 69 -6.78 -18.39 11.10
CA ILE A 69 -7.06 -17.89 9.75
C ILE A 69 -5.98 -16.89 9.32
N SER A 70 -5.80 -16.78 8.00
CA SER A 70 -5.03 -15.69 7.39
C SER A 70 -5.84 -14.39 7.36
N VAL A 71 -5.16 -13.29 7.66
CA VAL A 71 -5.65 -11.92 7.51
C VAL A 71 -4.60 -11.10 6.77
N TYR A 72 -5.04 -10.04 6.09
CA TYR A 72 -4.24 -9.33 5.12
C TYR A 72 -4.27 -7.82 5.34
N GLY A 73 -3.11 -7.19 5.19
CA GLY A 73 -2.90 -5.76 5.08
C GLY A 73 -2.29 -5.41 3.72
N PHE A 74 -2.57 -4.21 3.21
CA PHE A 74 -1.86 -3.70 2.04
C PHE A 74 -0.59 -2.99 2.50
N ALA A 75 0.57 -3.37 1.98
CA ALA A 75 1.84 -2.85 2.46
C ALA A 75 2.76 -2.39 1.32
N VAL A 76 3.65 -1.45 1.64
CA VAL A 76 4.70 -1.00 0.73
C VAL A 76 5.97 -0.77 1.54
N ASP A 77 7.08 -1.33 1.07
CA ASP A 77 8.41 -1.07 1.63
C ASP A 77 8.65 0.45 1.64
N SER A 78 9.05 1.01 2.78
CA SER A 78 9.23 2.46 2.95
C SER A 78 10.18 3.05 1.90
N LYS A 79 11.17 2.28 1.42
CA LYS A 79 12.10 2.74 0.37
C LYS A 79 11.45 2.90 -1.01
N ASN A 80 10.30 2.26 -1.23
CA ASN A 80 9.57 2.27 -2.49
C ASN A 80 8.48 3.34 -2.52
N ILE A 81 8.31 4.10 -1.44
CA ILE A 81 7.30 5.16 -1.33
C ILE A 81 7.97 6.51 -1.59
N SER A 82 7.36 7.30 -2.47
CA SER A 82 7.66 8.72 -2.62
C SER A 82 6.46 9.53 -2.16
N ASP A 83 6.60 10.25 -1.06
CA ASP A 83 5.63 11.25 -0.64
C ASP A 83 5.86 12.53 -1.46
N ILE A 84 4.86 12.88 -2.27
CA ILE A 84 4.93 14.02 -3.20
C ILE A 84 4.27 15.29 -2.63
N THR A 85 3.76 15.22 -1.39
CA THR A 85 3.20 16.38 -0.68
C THR A 85 4.31 17.27 -0.12
N TYR A 86 5.49 16.71 0.12
CA TYR A 86 6.70 17.46 0.45
C TYR A 86 7.39 17.98 -0.82
N ASN A 87 7.82 19.24 -0.83
CA ASN A 87 8.58 19.81 -1.95
C ASN A 87 10.08 19.40 -1.95
N LYS A 88 10.40 18.21 -1.42
CA LYS A 88 11.75 17.66 -1.29
C LYS A 88 11.68 16.13 -1.20
N PRO A 89 12.75 15.39 -1.52
CA PRO A 89 12.79 13.96 -1.24
C PRO A 89 12.73 13.72 0.27
N VAL A 90 11.98 12.69 0.67
CA VAL A 90 11.81 12.29 2.07
C VAL A 90 12.16 10.80 2.18
N ASP A 91 12.96 10.45 3.18
CA ASP A 91 13.14 9.06 3.58
C ASP A 91 11.99 8.67 4.49
N ILE A 92 11.07 7.86 3.97
CA ILE A 92 9.87 7.45 4.70
C ILE A 92 10.22 6.60 5.92
N SER A 93 11.26 5.77 5.84
CA SER A 93 11.65 4.92 6.97
C SER A 93 12.20 5.74 8.14
N TYR A 94 12.99 6.76 7.83
CA TYR A 94 13.47 7.72 8.81
C TYR A 94 12.34 8.60 9.36
N LEU A 95 11.42 9.03 8.49
CA LEU A 95 10.31 9.88 8.88
C LEU A 95 9.37 9.16 9.87
N THR A 96 8.97 7.93 9.59
CA THR A 96 7.93 7.23 10.36
C THR A 96 8.48 6.31 11.44
N GLY A 97 9.75 5.90 11.33
CA GLY A 97 10.33 4.85 12.16
C GLY A 97 9.98 3.43 11.70
N PHE A 98 9.43 3.23 10.49
CA PHE A 98 9.04 1.92 9.97
C PHE A 98 9.74 1.58 8.65
N ASP A 99 10.24 0.36 8.51
CA ASP A 99 10.78 -0.16 7.25
C ASP A 99 9.69 -0.58 6.24
N LEU A 100 8.47 -0.82 6.72
CA LEU A 100 7.31 -1.24 5.94
C LEU A 100 6.07 -0.47 6.42
N GLN A 101 5.38 0.18 5.49
CA GLN A 101 4.09 0.81 5.78
C GLN A 101 2.97 -0.18 5.51
N ILE A 102 2.04 -0.37 6.45
CA ILE A 102 0.92 -1.32 6.33
C ILE A 102 -0.40 -0.57 6.55
N TRP A 103 -1.27 -0.59 5.55
CA TRP A 103 -2.61 -0.01 5.59
C TRP A 103 -3.71 -1.08 5.70
N PRO A 104 -4.83 -0.76 6.38
CA PRO A 104 -6.03 -1.58 6.36
C PRO A 104 -6.57 -1.77 4.95
N ILE A 105 -6.94 -2.99 4.58
CA ILE A 105 -7.49 -3.29 3.24
C ILE A 105 -8.87 -2.66 3.01
N SER A 106 -9.51 -2.23 4.09
CA SER A 106 -10.73 -1.41 4.08
C SER A 106 -10.51 0.03 3.58
N ASN A 107 -9.27 0.48 3.43
CA ASN A 107 -8.95 1.83 2.95
C ASN A 107 -9.27 1.96 1.45
N GLU A 108 -10.23 2.84 1.13
CA GLU A 108 -10.72 3.06 -0.23
C GLU A 108 -9.69 3.68 -1.19
N ASN A 109 -8.63 4.30 -0.65
CA ASN A 109 -7.54 4.89 -1.42
C ASN A 109 -6.53 3.85 -1.93
N ILE A 110 -6.65 2.58 -1.53
CA ILE A 110 -5.87 1.49 -2.11
C ILE A 110 -6.18 1.38 -3.61
N PRO A 111 -5.18 1.29 -4.50
CA PRO A 111 -5.41 1.20 -5.94
C PRO A 111 -6.34 0.04 -6.34
N LYS A 112 -7.27 0.27 -7.27
CA LYS A 112 -8.30 -0.73 -7.68
C LYS A 112 -7.73 -2.09 -8.10
N LYS A 113 -6.57 -2.10 -8.77
CA LYS A 113 -5.88 -3.34 -9.16
C LYS A 113 -5.53 -4.20 -7.94
N ILE A 114 -5.09 -3.57 -6.85
CA ILE A 114 -4.79 -4.24 -5.57
C ILE A 114 -6.06 -4.73 -4.91
N GLN A 115 -7.11 -3.91 -4.88
CA GLN A 115 -8.40 -4.31 -4.31
C GLN A 115 -8.98 -5.53 -5.03
N ASN A 116 -8.83 -5.62 -6.35
CA ASN A 116 -9.26 -6.78 -7.13
C ASN A 116 -8.40 -8.01 -6.82
N LEU A 117 -7.08 -7.87 -6.77
CA LEU A 117 -6.18 -8.95 -6.37
C LEU A 117 -6.54 -9.53 -4.98
N LEU A 118 -6.83 -8.66 -4.01
CA LEU A 118 -7.27 -9.06 -2.67
C LEU A 118 -8.58 -9.88 -2.70
N LYS A 119 -9.53 -9.52 -3.57
CA LYS A 119 -10.79 -10.25 -3.72
C LYS A 119 -10.59 -11.60 -4.40
N ASP A 120 -9.88 -11.59 -5.52
CA ASP A 120 -9.79 -12.72 -6.44
C ASP A 120 -8.83 -13.80 -5.94
N ASN A 121 -7.73 -13.40 -5.28
CA ASN A 121 -6.64 -14.30 -4.91
C ASN A 121 -6.51 -14.51 -3.40
N PHE A 122 -6.85 -13.50 -2.59
CA PHE A 122 -6.74 -13.56 -1.12
C PHE A 122 -8.08 -13.79 -0.40
N LYS A 123 -9.17 -13.98 -1.17
CA LYS A 123 -10.53 -14.27 -0.67
C LYS A 123 -11.10 -13.20 0.28
N CYS A 124 -10.59 -11.97 0.20
CA CYS A 124 -11.17 -10.82 0.89
C CYS A 124 -12.53 -10.47 0.27
N LYS A 125 -13.50 -10.03 1.09
CA LYS A 125 -14.87 -9.79 0.62
C LYS A 125 -15.37 -8.43 1.04
N ILE A 126 -16.26 -7.86 0.23
CA ILE A 126 -17.04 -6.70 0.65
C ILE A 126 -18.05 -7.16 1.70
N LYS A 127 -18.01 -6.54 2.88
CA LYS A 127 -18.91 -6.81 4.00
C LYS A 127 -19.38 -5.52 4.63
N TYR A 128 -20.62 -5.53 5.11
CA TYR A 128 -21.17 -4.45 5.90
C TYR A 128 -20.64 -4.50 7.34
N SER A 129 -20.10 -3.39 7.82
CA SER A 129 -19.76 -3.21 9.23
C SER A 129 -20.80 -2.33 9.89
N LYS A 130 -21.44 -2.85 10.94
CA LYS A 130 -22.38 -2.09 11.78
C LYS A 130 -21.68 -0.93 12.47
N THR A 131 -20.47 -1.16 13.01
CA THR A 131 -19.69 -0.16 13.74
C THR A 131 -19.29 1.03 12.86
N MET A 132 -18.93 0.78 11.59
CA MET A 132 -18.55 1.84 10.64
C MET A 132 -19.72 2.32 9.77
N ASN A 133 -20.90 1.71 9.92
CA ASN A 133 -22.09 1.94 9.12
C ASN A 133 -21.85 1.99 7.59
N LYS A 134 -20.95 1.15 7.07
CA LYS A 134 -20.63 1.09 5.63
C LYS A 134 -20.18 -0.29 5.18
N ASN A 135 -20.26 -0.52 3.87
CA ASN A 135 -19.62 -1.66 3.22
C ASN A 135 -18.16 -1.34 2.91
N TYR A 136 -17.25 -2.26 3.20
CA TYR A 136 -15.85 -2.15 2.80
C TYR A 136 -15.26 -3.53 2.45
N LEU A 137 -14.16 -3.52 1.71
CA LEU A 137 -13.36 -4.72 1.47
C LEU A 137 -12.64 -5.11 2.77
N GLY A 138 -12.99 -6.25 3.34
CA GLY A 138 -12.47 -6.67 4.63
C GLY A 138 -12.00 -8.11 4.65
N ASN A 139 -11.22 -8.40 5.68
CA ASN A 139 -10.77 -9.74 6.01
C ASN A 139 -11.95 -10.60 6.44
N THR A 140 -12.10 -11.81 5.90
CA THR A 140 -13.20 -12.71 6.28
C THR A 140 -12.72 -14.09 6.65
N CYS A 141 -13.31 -14.68 7.69
CA CYS A 141 -12.99 -16.03 8.10
C CYS A 141 -13.43 -17.03 7.00
N PRO A 142 -12.55 -17.87 6.45
CA PRO A 142 -12.91 -18.87 5.45
C PRO A 142 -13.87 -19.96 6.01
N PHE A 143 -13.90 -20.17 7.33
CA PHE A 143 -14.71 -21.21 7.97
C PHE A 143 -16.14 -20.77 8.31
N CYS A 144 -16.30 -19.56 8.88
CA CYS A 144 -17.61 -19.07 9.32
C CYS A 144 -18.06 -17.77 8.65
N ASN A 145 -17.27 -17.25 7.70
CA ASN A 145 -17.56 -16.07 6.89
C ASN A 145 -17.78 -14.77 7.69
N SER A 146 -17.35 -14.74 8.96
CA SER A 146 -17.38 -13.53 9.79
C SER A 146 -16.30 -12.55 9.35
N LEU A 147 -16.66 -11.26 9.36
CA LEU A 147 -15.74 -10.15 9.15
C LEU A 147 -14.75 -10.07 10.32
N GLN A 148 -13.46 -9.99 10.02
CA GLN A 148 -12.43 -9.70 11.02
C GLN A 148 -12.26 -8.19 11.08
N GLY A 149 -12.51 -7.60 12.26
CA GLY A 149 -12.55 -6.14 12.41
C GLY A 149 -11.17 -5.52 12.26
N GLU A 150 -11.04 -4.54 11.37
CA GLU A 150 -9.76 -3.91 11.02
C GLU A 150 -9.08 -3.24 12.22
N TYR A 151 -9.84 -2.73 13.20
CA TYR A 151 -9.31 -2.19 14.45
C TYR A 151 -8.42 -3.21 15.18
N PHE A 152 -8.89 -4.45 15.34
CA PHE A 152 -8.14 -5.53 16.00
C PHE A 152 -6.95 -6.05 15.18
N LEU A 153 -6.88 -5.68 13.90
CA LEU A 153 -5.79 -6.10 13.01
C LEU A 153 -4.67 -5.06 12.92
N HIS A 154 -4.98 -3.78 13.15
CA HIS A 154 -4.06 -2.66 12.89
C HIS A 154 -3.87 -1.70 14.07
N MET A 155 -4.87 -1.53 14.93
CA MET A 155 -4.88 -0.46 15.95
C MET A 155 -4.46 -0.94 17.33
N GLU A 156 -4.50 -2.25 17.59
CA GLU A 156 -3.95 -2.80 18.83
C GLU A 156 -2.43 -3.00 18.64
N PRO A 157 -1.59 -2.52 19.57
CA PRO A 157 -0.13 -2.59 19.41
C PRO A 157 0.40 -4.02 19.18
N ASP A 158 -0.23 -5.02 19.81
CA ASP A 158 0.09 -6.45 19.69
C ASP A 158 -0.67 -7.17 18.57
N SER A 159 -1.48 -6.44 17.80
CA SER A 159 -2.16 -6.98 16.61
C SER A 159 -1.16 -7.51 15.58
N PRO A 160 -1.58 -8.38 14.64
CA PRO A 160 -0.68 -8.90 13.61
C PRO A 160 0.07 -7.80 12.85
N PHE A 161 -0.56 -6.66 12.59
CA PHE A 161 0.04 -5.52 11.88
C PHE A 161 0.46 -4.37 12.81
N GLY A 162 0.35 -4.55 14.12
CA GLY A 162 0.78 -3.59 15.13
C GLY A 162 2.29 -3.58 15.33
N GLU A 163 2.80 -2.49 15.88
CA GLU A 163 4.21 -2.21 16.10
C GLU A 163 4.86 -3.08 17.20
N LEU A 164 4.06 -3.59 18.14
CA LEU A 164 4.48 -4.52 19.19
C LEU A 164 4.08 -5.98 18.90
N GLY A 165 3.47 -6.25 17.73
CA GLY A 165 3.08 -7.59 17.33
C GLY A 165 4.28 -8.52 17.18
N ASP A 166 4.17 -9.75 17.69
CA ASP A 166 5.21 -10.78 17.66
C ASP A 166 4.99 -11.82 16.54
N SER A 167 3.80 -11.85 15.95
CA SER A 167 3.45 -12.80 14.89
C SER A 167 4.35 -12.64 13.66
N ASN A 168 4.76 -13.77 13.06
CA ASN A 168 5.49 -13.74 11.80
C ASN A 168 4.57 -13.33 10.66
N LEU A 169 5.03 -12.38 9.83
CA LEU A 169 4.33 -11.96 8.62
C LEU A 169 4.87 -12.73 7.41
N LEU A 170 3.96 -13.10 6.50
CA LEU A 170 4.30 -13.58 5.16
C LEU A 170 4.02 -12.46 4.16
N LEU A 171 5.09 -11.93 3.56
CA LEU A 171 5.02 -10.78 2.66
C LEU A 171 4.96 -11.24 1.21
N HIS A 172 3.78 -11.14 0.61
CA HIS A 172 3.52 -11.46 -0.79
C HIS A 172 3.91 -10.28 -1.66
N LYS A 173 5.12 -10.30 -2.21
CA LYS A 173 5.66 -9.21 -3.00
C LYS A 173 5.18 -9.27 -4.45
N ILE A 174 4.66 -8.14 -4.92
CA ILE A 174 4.03 -7.99 -6.23
C ILE A 174 4.78 -6.92 -7.01
N LYS A 175 5.29 -7.28 -8.19
CA LYS A 175 6.05 -6.36 -9.03
C LYS A 175 5.12 -5.38 -9.73
N LEU A 176 5.55 -4.12 -9.77
CA LEU A 176 4.87 -3.08 -10.53
C LEU A 176 5.45 -3.01 -11.94
N LYS A 177 4.60 -3.09 -12.95
CA LYS A 177 4.96 -2.76 -14.33
C LYS A 177 5.17 -1.25 -14.47
N GLU A 178 4.33 -0.49 -13.80
CA GLU A 178 4.32 0.97 -13.77
C GLU A 178 4.11 1.44 -12.33
N ASP A 179 4.69 2.57 -11.98
CA ASP A 179 4.57 3.12 -10.63
C ASP A 179 3.14 3.63 -10.41
N ILE A 180 2.61 3.37 -9.23
CA ILE A 180 1.19 3.60 -8.93
C ILE A 180 1.03 4.81 -8.02
N VAL A 181 0.13 5.69 -8.41
CA VAL A 181 -0.30 6.83 -7.58
C VAL A 181 -1.38 6.38 -6.61
N SER A 182 -1.29 6.84 -5.37
CA SER A 182 -2.26 6.56 -4.31
C SER A 182 -2.61 7.82 -3.51
N TYR A 183 -3.83 7.84 -2.99
CA TYR A 183 -4.33 8.85 -2.05
C TYR A 183 -4.17 8.41 -0.59
N LEU A 184 -3.48 7.28 -0.35
CA LEU A 184 -3.13 6.86 1.01
C LEU A 184 -2.31 7.93 1.71
N SER A 185 -2.39 7.95 3.04
CA SER A 185 -1.67 8.84 3.93
C SER A 185 -0.74 8.05 4.84
N ILE A 186 0.32 8.70 5.30
CA ILE A 186 1.22 8.19 6.33
C ILE A 186 1.02 9.06 7.56
N ASP A 187 0.32 8.50 8.55
CA ASP A 187 -0.17 9.21 9.73
C ASP A 187 0.38 8.63 11.05
N VAL A 188 1.22 7.61 10.98
CA VAL A 188 1.82 6.96 12.16
C VAL A 188 3.33 7.17 12.19
N TYR A 189 3.82 7.58 13.35
CA TYR A 189 5.22 7.92 13.63
C TYR A 189 5.57 7.33 14.99
N ILE A 190 6.71 6.64 15.09
CA ILE A 190 7.13 5.97 16.32
C ILE A 190 8.60 6.21 16.65
N ASP A 191 8.89 6.14 17.95
CA ASP A 191 10.23 6.11 18.50
C ASP A 191 10.26 5.10 19.67
N PRO A 192 11.20 4.12 19.70
CA PRO A 192 12.24 3.87 18.69
C PRO A 192 11.69 3.20 17.42
N PRO A 193 12.44 3.22 16.30
CA PRO A 193 12.03 2.58 15.05
C PRO A 193 11.75 1.07 15.19
N VAL A 194 10.72 0.60 14.50
CA VAL A 194 10.31 -0.81 14.42
C VAL A 194 10.56 -1.34 13.01
N SER A 195 11.11 -2.56 12.96
CA SER A 195 11.35 -3.26 11.69
C SER A 195 10.40 -4.44 11.58
N PHE A 196 9.39 -4.32 10.72
CA PHE A 196 8.53 -5.44 10.36
C PHE A 196 9.31 -6.51 9.60
N PHE A 197 10.34 -6.14 8.83
CA PHE A 197 11.16 -7.11 8.11
C PHE A 197 11.88 -8.10 9.03
N LYS A 198 12.20 -7.74 10.27
CA LYS A 198 12.79 -8.67 11.25
C LYS A 198 11.88 -9.83 11.64
N ARG A 199 10.55 -9.64 11.58
CA ARG A 199 9.54 -10.68 11.86
C ARG A 199 8.80 -11.12 10.61
N SER A 200 9.44 -11.02 9.43
CA SER A 200 8.82 -11.31 8.15
C SER A 200 9.57 -12.35 7.34
N SER A 201 8.81 -13.13 6.59
CA SER A 201 9.28 -13.96 5.49
C SER A 201 8.70 -13.44 4.16
N PHE A 202 9.35 -13.75 3.04
CA PHE A 202 8.99 -13.18 1.74
C PHE A 202 8.62 -14.27 0.73
N VAL A 203 7.60 -13.98 -0.07
CA VAL A 203 7.22 -14.76 -1.25
C VAL A 203 7.16 -13.80 -2.42
N GLU A 204 7.98 -14.03 -3.45
CA GLU A 204 7.84 -13.35 -4.73
C GLU A 204 6.67 -13.98 -5.48
N THR A 205 5.64 -13.18 -5.77
CA THR A 205 4.46 -13.65 -6.48
C THR A 205 4.68 -13.61 -7.99
N GLU A 206 3.89 -14.37 -8.74
CA GLU A 206 3.83 -14.29 -10.20
C GLU A 206 3.02 -13.07 -10.69
N TYR A 207 2.34 -12.37 -9.79
CA TYR A 207 1.53 -11.21 -10.13
C TYR A 207 2.41 -10.02 -10.54
N VAL A 208 2.05 -9.42 -11.67
CA VAL A 208 2.63 -8.16 -12.16
C VAL A 208 1.47 -7.21 -12.48
N ILE A 209 1.50 -6.02 -11.91
CA ILE A 209 0.36 -5.07 -11.97
C ILE A 209 0.75 -3.68 -12.46
#